data_AF-A0A159Z5X3-F1
#
_entry.id   AF-A0A159Z5X3-F1
#
_cell.length_a   1.000
_cell.length_b   1.000
_cell.length_c   1.000
_cell.angle_alpha   90.00
_cell.angle_beta   90.00
_cell.angle_gamma   90.00
#
_symmetry.space_group_name_H-M   'P 1'
#
loop_
_entity.id
_entity.type
_entity.pdbx_description
1 polymer ?
#
loop_
_entity_poly.entity_id
_entity_poly.type
_entity_poly.pdbx_seq_one_letter_code
_entity_poly.pdbx_strand_id
1 'polypeptide(L)'
;MFDAPLLPLQSLCDWRDTVAIGDIVAFRFPVADEDGGDGLKNRPCLVLEVQDRGGARSALLAYGTSSYGRSNRGYEVRIRRPEALASCGLHRPTRFVGARRLWVPLASQGFVCRQIDDSAVIGHLSGAELARLNAVRARLIAEADVAAHCRAEARPARQAGARPLLRLPAPRPEAQP
;
A
#
# COMPACT_ATOMS: atom_id res chain seq x y z
N MET A 1 4.08 -6.48 -48.36
CA MET A 1 4.54 -5.17 -47.84
C MET A 1 3.81 -5.00 -46.51
N PHE A 2 4.41 -5.45 -45.41
CA PHE A 2 3.78 -5.41 -44.08
C PHE A 2 4.21 -4.11 -43.42
N ASP A 3 3.26 -3.19 -43.30
CA ASP A 3 3.42 -1.97 -42.54
C ASP A 3 3.29 -2.35 -41.05
N ALA A 4 4.42 -2.44 -40.37
CA ALA A 4 4.43 -2.67 -38.93
C ALA A 4 3.96 -1.38 -38.25
N PRO A 5 2.93 -1.40 -37.39
CA PRO A 5 2.54 -0.21 -36.68
C PRO A 5 3.70 0.17 -35.75
N LEU A 6 4.33 1.31 -36.04
CA LEU A 6 5.23 1.98 -35.13
C LEU A 6 4.42 2.30 -33.87
N LEU A 7 4.60 1.51 -32.81
CA LEU A 7 4.08 1.87 -31.49
C LEU A 7 4.64 3.25 -31.16
N PRO A 8 3.79 4.23 -30.79
CA PRO A 8 4.25 5.58 -30.53
C PRO A 8 5.30 5.55 -29.41
N LEU A 9 6.49 6.08 -29.67
CA LEU A 9 7.61 6.21 -28.72
C LEU A 9 7.25 7.00 -27.45
N GLN A 10 6.02 7.54 -27.37
CA GLN A 10 5.42 8.13 -26.17
C GLN A 10 5.18 7.08 -25.05
N SER A 11 5.17 5.78 -25.36
CA SER A 11 4.93 4.71 -24.36
C SER A 11 6.17 4.24 -23.60
N LEU A 12 7.36 4.79 -23.85
CA LEU A 12 8.60 4.33 -23.20
C LEU A 12 8.90 5.03 -21.87
N CYS A 13 8.17 6.09 -21.54
CA CYS A 13 8.37 6.88 -20.32
C CYS A 13 7.06 7.13 -19.58
N ASP A 14 6.15 6.15 -19.56
CA ASP A 14 4.99 6.23 -18.68
C ASP A 14 5.46 6.28 -17.22
N TRP A 15 4.91 7.19 -16.42
CA TRP A 15 5.22 7.26 -15.00
C TRP A 15 4.89 5.94 -14.29
N ARG A 16 3.94 5.16 -14.84
CA ARG A 16 3.59 3.83 -14.34
C ARG A 16 4.72 2.82 -14.51
N ASP A 17 5.64 3.06 -15.44
CA ASP A 17 6.81 2.20 -15.67
C ASP A 17 8.04 2.69 -14.90
N THR A 18 8.12 3.97 -14.58
CA THR A 18 9.27 4.57 -13.89
C THR A 18 9.07 4.79 -12.40
N VAL A 19 7.83 4.76 -11.89
CA VAL A 19 7.54 4.98 -10.46
C VAL A 19 8.29 3.97 -9.58
N ALA A 20 8.89 4.51 -8.52
CA ALA A 20 9.78 3.80 -7.64
C ALA A 20 9.46 4.08 -6.16
N ILE A 21 10.09 3.29 -5.30
CA ILE A 21 10.07 3.50 -3.85
C ILE A 21 10.62 4.89 -3.52
N GLY A 22 9.90 5.64 -2.69
CA GLY A 22 10.29 6.99 -2.31
C GLY A 22 9.68 8.08 -3.20
N ASP A 23 9.03 7.72 -4.32
CA ASP A 23 8.24 8.68 -5.08
C ASP A 23 7.00 9.09 -4.29
N ILE A 24 6.58 10.33 -4.51
CA ILE A 24 5.36 10.89 -3.98
C ILE A 24 4.42 11.09 -5.16
N VAL A 25 3.22 10.53 -5.04
CA VAL A 25 2.19 10.55 -6.08
C VAL A 25 0.95 11.28 -5.60
N ALA A 26 0.23 11.94 -6.51
CA ALA A 26 -1.09 12.47 -6.22
C ALA A 26 -2.15 11.37 -6.41
N PHE A 27 -2.91 11.07 -5.36
CA PHE A 27 -3.92 10.02 -5.38
C PHE A 27 -5.19 10.41 -4.61
N ARG A 28 -6.34 9.97 -5.13
CA ARG A 28 -7.66 10.09 -4.49
C ARG A 28 -7.85 8.96 -3.49
N PHE A 29 -7.42 9.19 -2.26
CA PHE A 29 -7.46 8.16 -1.23
C PHE A 29 -8.88 7.99 -0.67
N PRO A 30 -9.46 6.76 -0.60
CA PRO A 30 -10.83 6.52 -0.16
C PRO A 30 -11.04 6.59 1.36
N VAL A 31 -10.24 7.38 2.09
CA VAL A 31 -10.38 7.52 3.55
C VAL A 31 -11.08 8.84 3.86
N ALA A 32 -12.24 8.72 4.50
CA ALA A 32 -12.92 9.84 5.15
C ALA A 32 -11.97 10.46 6.20
N ASP A 33 -11.74 11.77 6.11
CA ASP A 33 -11.16 12.50 7.24
C ASP A 33 -12.18 12.55 8.37
N GLU A 34 -11.71 12.59 9.62
CA GLU A 34 -12.54 12.89 10.79
C GLU A 34 -13.12 14.34 10.73
N ASP A 35 -12.67 15.16 9.78
CA ASP A 35 -13.06 16.56 9.58
C ASP A 35 -14.25 16.77 8.62
N GLY A 36 -15.08 15.75 8.36
CA GLY A 36 -16.44 15.94 7.78
C GLY A 36 -16.53 16.59 6.39
N GLY A 37 -15.47 16.56 5.59
CA GLY A 37 -15.49 17.10 4.22
C GLY A 37 -15.95 16.05 3.21
N ASP A 38 -17.10 16.29 2.59
CA ASP A 38 -17.70 15.48 1.53
C ASP A 38 -16.83 15.52 0.25
N GLY A 39 -16.07 14.46 0.00
CA GLY A 39 -15.28 14.30 -1.24
C GLY A 39 -13.94 13.57 -1.06
N LEU A 40 -13.58 12.74 -2.06
CA LEU A 40 -12.25 12.14 -2.20
C LEU A 40 -11.21 13.25 -2.42
N LYS A 41 -10.57 13.72 -1.33
CA LYS A 41 -9.54 14.76 -1.42
C LYS A 41 -8.30 14.21 -2.14
N ASN A 42 -7.81 14.96 -3.13
CA ASN A 42 -6.51 14.70 -3.74
C ASN A 42 -5.42 14.85 -2.67
N ARG A 43 -4.67 13.77 -2.38
CA ARG A 43 -3.62 13.79 -1.37
C ARG A 43 -2.28 13.38 -1.96
N PRO A 44 -1.18 13.97 -1.46
CA PRO A 44 0.14 13.39 -1.67
C PRO A 44 0.18 12.03 -0.96
N CYS A 45 0.65 11.00 -1.65
CA CYS A 45 0.85 9.66 -1.13
C CYS A 45 2.30 9.23 -1.39
N LEU A 46 2.93 8.60 -0.40
CA LEU A 46 4.28 8.08 -0.51
C LEU A 46 4.24 6.63 -1.00
N VAL A 47 5.02 6.35 -2.03
CA VAL A 47 5.24 4.99 -2.55
C VAL A 47 6.20 4.26 -1.61
N LEU A 48 5.66 3.31 -0.83
CA LEU A 48 6.44 2.47 0.08
C LEU A 48 7.06 1.26 -0.63
N GLU A 49 6.38 0.75 -1.65
CA GLU A 49 6.78 -0.44 -2.40
C GLU A 49 6.12 -0.44 -3.77
N VAL A 50 6.78 -1.05 -4.75
CA VAL A 50 6.23 -1.32 -6.09
C VAL A 50 6.41 -2.80 -6.36
N GLN A 51 5.35 -3.44 -6.82
CA GLN A 51 5.34 -4.86 -7.14
C GLN A 51 4.83 -5.07 -8.56
N ASP A 52 5.50 -5.94 -9.29
CA ASP A 52 5.02 -6.48 -10.56
C ASP A 52 4.47 -7.88 -10.33
N ARG A 53 3.22 -8.12 -10.76
CA ARG A 53 2.63 -9.46 -10.80
C ARG A 53 1.96 -9.67 -12.16
N GLY A 54 2.59 -10.51 -12.99
CA GLY A 54 2.03 -10.90 -14.28
C GLY A 54 1.83 -9.73 -15.24
N GLY A 55 2.71 -8.72 -15.20
CA GLY A 55 2.62 -7.52 -16.05
C GLY A 55 1.70 -6.44 -15.49
N ALA A 56 1.03 -6.68 -14.36
CA ALA A 56 0.28 -5.66 -13.64
C ALA A 56 1.15 -5.09 -12.51
N ARG A 57 1.61 -3.85 -12.68
CA ARG A 57 2.32 -3.12 -11.62
C ARG A 57 1.34 -2.51 -10.63
N SER A 58 1.66 -2.67 -9.35
CA SER A 58 0.92 -2.08 -8.23
C SER A 58 1.89 -1.40 -7.26
N ALA A 59 1.42 -0.36 -6.58
CA ALA A 59 2.18 0.35 -5.56
C ALA A 59 1.50 0.27 -4.19
N LEU A 60 2.31 0.12 -3.14
CA LEU A 60 1.89 0.24 -1.76
C LEU A 60 1.99 1.71 -1.36
N LEU A 61 0.84 2.37 -1.20
CA LEU A 61 0.77 3.80 -0.92
C LEU A 61 0.46 4.06 0.55
N ALA A 62 1.16 5.02 1.14
CA ALA A 62 0.81 5.62 2.43
C ALA A 62 0.36 7.07 2.23
N TYR A 63 -0.80 7.45 2.75
CA TYR A 63 -1.30 8.81 2.57
C TYR A 63 -0.54 9.82 3.43
N GLY A 64 -0.40 11.03 2.89
CA GLY A 64 0.09 12.19 3.60
C GLY A 64 -1.02 12.90 4.40
N THR A 65 -0.71 13.28 5.63
CA THR A 65 -1.54 14.17 6.45
C THR A 65 -0.72 15.35 6.96
N SER A 66 -1.34 16.53 6.93
CA SER A 66 -0.85 17.75 7.58
C SER A 66 -1.38 17.90 9.01
N SER A 67 -2.31 17.04 9.44
CA SER A 67 -2.93 17.13 10.77
C SER A 67 -1.98 16.58 11.84
N TYR A 68 -1.85 17.33 12.94
CA TYR A 68 -0.96 17.03 14.08
C TYR A 68 -1.53 16.01 15.07
N GLY A 69 -2.73 15.46 14.80
CA GLY A 69 -3.41 14.49 15.65
C GLY A 69 -2.59 13.23 15.95
N ARG A 70 -2.80 12.65 17.14
CA ARG A 70 -2.19 11.39 17.60
C ARG A 70 -2.87 10.15 17.01
N SER A 71 -4.09 10.30 16.48
CA SER A 71 -4.75 9.35 15.59
C SER A 71 -3.78 9.04 14.44
N ASN A 72 -3.42 7.77 14.25
CA ASN A 72 -2.57 7.26 13.12
C ASN A 72 -1.05 7.31 13.34
N ARG A 73 -0.55 6.78 14.47
CA ARG A 73 0.89 6.54 14.69
C ARG A 73 1.34 5.20 14.10
N GLY A 74 2.57 5.18 13.60
CA GLY A 74 3.27 3.96 13.14
C GLY A 74 3.84 4.11 11.74
N TYR A 75 5.09 3.67 11.55
CA TYR A 75 5.78 3.67 10.24
C TYR A 75 5.80 5.05 9.57
N GLU A 76 6.06 6.09 10.37
CA GLU A 76 5.95 7.48 9.90
C GLU A 76 7.23 7.96 9.18
N VAL A 77 7.02 8.64 8.06
CA VAL A 77 8.01 9.46 7.35
C VAL A 77 7.51 10.90 7.38
N ARG A 78 8.32 11.82 7.92
CA ARG A 78 7.97 13.24 8.08
C ARG A 78 8.85 14.10 7.18
N ILE A 79 8.24 14.98 6.41
CA ILE A 79 8.92 15.97 5.58
C ILE A 79 8.61 17.35 6.15
N ARG A 80 9.66 18.05 6.57
CA ARG A 80 9.55 19.35 7.25
C ARG A 80 10.53 20.39 6.73
N ARG A 81 11.71 19.95 6.27
CA ARG A 81 12.76 20.84 5.78
C ARG A 81 12.29 21.47 4.46
N PRO A 82 12.41 22.80 4.28
CA PRO A 82 11.94 23.48 3.07
C PRO A 82 12.50 22.89 1.77
N GLU A 83 13.78 22.50 1.77
CA GLU A 83 14.46 21.92 0.61
C GLU A 83 13.86 20.55 0.27
N ALA A 84 13.61 19.73 1.30
CA ALA A 84 12.97 18.43 1.12
C ALA A 84 11.52 18.58 0.65
N LEU A 85 10.78 19.58 1.14
CA LEU A 85 9.42 19.89 0.69
C LEU A 85 9.40 20.22 -0.80
N ALA A 86 10.33 21.06 -1.27
CA ALA A 86 10.45 21.42 -2.68
C ALA A 86 10.73 20.20 -3.57
N SER A 87 11.73 19.38 -3.23
CA SER A 87 12.05 18.15 -3.99
C SER A 87 10.91 17.12 -3.99
N CYS A 88 10.07 17.15 -2.95
CA CYS A 88 8.92 16.28 -2.78
C CYS A 88 7.63 16.81 -3.45
N GLY A 89 7.66 17.99 -4.05
CA GLY A 89 6.46 18.62 -4.61
C GLY A 89 5.41 19.00 -3.56
N LEU A 90 5.83 19.26 -2.32
CA LEU A 90 4.96 19.55 -1.20
C LEU A 90 5.01 21.03 -0.81
N HIS A 91 3.86 21.64 -0.60
CA HIS A 91 3.73 23.04 -0.18
C HIS A 91 3.69 23.23 1.34
N ARG A 92 3.54 22.15 2.11
CA ARG A 92 3.43 22.18 3.57
C ARG A 92 4.08 20.95 4.21
N PRO A 93 4.56 21.06 5.47
CA PRO A 93 5.02 19.92 6.23
C PRO A 93 4.01 18.77 6.19
N THR A 94 4.47 17.61 5.73
CA THR A 94 3.61 16.44 5.50
C THR A 94 4.16 15.24 6.24
N ARG A 95 3.26 14.51 6.89
CA ARG A 95 3.54 13.23 7.53
C ARG A 95 2.86 12.12 6.73
N PHE A 96 3.65 11.19 6.21
CA PHE A 96 3.14 9.96 5.61
C PHE A 96 3.03 8.87 6.67
N VAL A 97 1.86 8.22 6.74
CA VAL A 97 1.56 7.24 7.78
C VAL A 97 1.56 5.82 7.21
N GLY A 98 2.68 5.09 7.33
CA GLY A 98 2.78 3.72 6.83
C GLY A 98 1.91 2.69 7.55
N ALA A 99 1.37 3.03 8.74
CA ALA A 99 0.36 2.22 9.42
C ALA A 99 -0.97 2.16 8.65
N ARG A 100 -1.28 3.17 7.82
CA ARG A 100 -2.47 3.22 6.97
C ARG A 100 -2.04 3.24 5.51
N ARG A 101 -1.78 2.05 4.99
CA ARG A 101 -1.30 1.82 3.63
C ARG A 101 -2.24 0.92 2.85
N LEU A 102 -2.29 1.10 1.54
CA LEU A 102 -3.08 0.26 0.64
C LEU A 102 -2.33 -0.04 -0.65
N TRP A 103 -2.57 -1.22 -1.22
CA TRP A 103 -2.07 -1.58 -2.53
C TRP A 103 -2.99 -1.01 -3.60
N VAL A 104 -2.43 -0.31 -4.58
CA VAL A 104 -3.16 0.24 -5.74
C VAL A 104 -2.54 -0.26 -7.03
N PRO A 105 -3.32 -0.81 -7.96
CA PRO A 105 -2.87 -0.99 -9.34
C PRO A 105 -2.49 0.36 -9.96
N LEU A 106 -1.34 0.45 -10.63
CA LEU A 106 -0.89 1.72 -11.25
C LEU A 106 -1.83 2.22 -12.36
N ALA A 107 -2.64 1.32 -12.93
CA ALA A 107 -3.71 1.65 -13.88
C ALA A 107 -4.98 2.25 -13.23
N SER A 108 -5.01 2.43 -11.90
CA SER A 108 -6.19 2.95 -11.20
C SER A 108 -6.48 4.41 -11.58
N GLN A 109 -7.76 4.71 -11.83
CA GLN A 109 -8.24 6.08 -12.06
C GLN A 109 -8.16 6.98 -10.82
N GLY A 110 -7.77 6.43 -9.66
CA GLY A 110 -7.51 7.20 -8.45
C GLY A 110 -6.26 8.08 -8.54
N PHE A 111 -5.31 7.77 -9.44
CA PHE A 111 -4.13 8.61 -9.68
C PHE A 111 -4.52 9.91 -10.37
N VAL A 112 -3.93 11.01 -9.92
CA VAL A 112 -4.21 12.35 -10.45
C VAL A 112 -2.99 12.82 -11.21
N CYS A 113 -3.02 12.70 -12.53
CA CYS A 113 -1.95 13.16 -13.40
C CYS A 113 -1.95 14.69 -13.52
N ARG A 114 -0.77 15.30 -13.53
CA ARG A 114 -0.62 16.71 -13.90
C ARG A 114 -0.78 16.86 -15.41
N GLN A 115 -1.37 17.96 -15.84
CA GLN A 115 -1.58 18.24 -17.27
C GLN A 115 -0.28 18.48 -18.05
N ILE A 116 0.80 18.88 -17.38
CA ILE A 116 2.06 19.28 -18.04
C ILE A 116 2.87 18.09 -18.56
N ASP A 117 2.85 16.97 -17.83
CA ASP A 117 3.71 15.80 -18.09
C ASP A 117 2.96 14.47 -18.00
N ASP A 118 1.64 14.51 -17.89
CA ASP A 118 0.74 13.36 -17.67
C ASP A 118 1.21 12.41 -16.55
N SER A 119 1.92 12.95 -15.56
CA SER A 119 2.50 12.18 -14.48
C SER A 119 1.73 12.37 -13.19
N ALA A 120 1.44 11.26 -12.50
CA ALA A 120 0.93 11.29 -11.13
C ALA A 120 2.04 11.52 -10.10
N VAL A 121 3.32 11.37 -10.48
CA VAL A 121 4.48 11.57 -9.60
C VAL A 121 4.72 13.06 -9.41
N ILE A 122 4.55 13.53 -8.17
CA ILE A 122 4.70 14.94 -7.82
C ILE A 122 6.09 15.31 -7.30
N GLY A 123 6.86 14.33 -6.82
CA GLY A 123 8.22 14.52 -6.34
C GLY A 123 8.79 13.22 -5.78
N HIS A 124 9.98 13.29 -5.19
CA HIS A 124 10.67 12.11 -4.65
C HIS A 124 11.42 12.42 -3.37
N LEU A 125 11.51 11.41 -2.50
CA LEU A 125 12.37 11.47 -1.32
C LEU A 125 13.85 11.39 -1.72
N SER A 126 14.68 12.15 -1.02
CA SER A 126 16.14 12.06 -1.11
C SER A 126 16.78 12.14 0.28
N GLY A 127 18.07 11.80 0.38
CA GLY A 127 18.86 11.94 1.59
C GLY A 127 18.24 11.29 2.84
N ALA A 128 18.10 12.07 3.91
CA ALA A 128 17.66 11.59 5.22
C ALA A 128 16.22 11.03 5.20
N GLU A 129 15.32 11.63 4.42
CA GLU A 129 13.94 11.20 4.31
C GLU A 129 13.83 9.84 3.59
N LEU A 130 14.64 9.61 2.56
CA LEU A 130 14.74 8.31 1.89
C LEU A 130 15.35 7.24 2.81
N ALA A 131 16.40 7.59 3.56
CA ALA A 131 16.98 6.69 4.56
C ALA A 131 15.95 6.31 5.64
N ARG A 132 15.14 7.28 6.07
CA ARG A 132 14.03 7.04 7.01
C ARG A 132 12.97 6.11 6.41
N LEU A 133 12.60 6.29 5.15
CA LEU A 133 11.69 5.38 4.45
C LEU A 133 12.25 3.97 4.43
N ASN A 134 13.52 3.78 4.10
CA ASN A 134 14.13 2.45 4.06
C ASN A 134 14.13 1.76 5.43
N ALA A 135 14.38 2.49 6.52
CA ALA A 135 14.24 1.94 7.88
C ALA A 135 12.79 1.54 8.19
N VAL A 136 11.81 2.33 7.75
CA VAL A 136 10.39 2.01 7.89
C VAL A 136 10.03 0.75 7.10
N ARG A 137 10.50 0.61 5.87
CA ARG A 137 10.26 -0.55 5.00
C ARG A 137 10.87 -1.82 5.59
N ALA A 138 12.11 -1.76 6.06
CA ALA A 138 12.77 -2.91 6.69
C ALA A 138 11.95 -3.45 7.87
N ARG A 139 11.38 -2.56 8.68
CA ARG A 139 10.51 -2.95 9.79
C ARG A 139 9.18 -3.57 9.31
N LEU A 140 8.56 -3.01 8.27
CA LEU A 140 7.32 -3.55 7.71
C LEU A 140 7.52 -4.96 7.15
N ILE A 141 8.63 -5.19 6.47
CA ILE A 141 8.98 -6.51 5.90
C ILE A 141 9.23 -7.50 7.03
N ALA A 142 10.08 -7.15 8.01
CA ALA A 142 10.38 -8.03 9.14
C ALA A 142 9.12 -8.46 9.91
N GLU A 143 8.19 -7.54 10.16
CA GLU A 143 6.93 -7.86 10.83
C GLU A 143 5.99 -8.70 9.96
N ALA A 144 5.98 -8.50 8.64
CA ALA A 144 5.21 -9.31 7.72
C ALA A 144 5.75 -10.76 7.65
N ASP A 145 7.07 -10.93 7.66
CA ASP A 145 7.75 -12.22 7.67
C ASP A 145 7.47 -12.99 8.96
N VAL A 146 7.59 -12.33 10.12
CA VAL A 146 7.23 -12.91 11.43
C VAL A 146 5.76 -13.34 11.43
N ALA A 147 4.86 -12.48 10.95
CA ALA A 147 3.44 -12.81 10.90
C ALA A 147 3.14 -13.97 9.94
N ALA A 148 3.88 -14.10 8.83
CA ALA A 148 3.76 -15.22 7.90
C ALA A 148 4.25 -16.53 8.54
N HIS A 149 5.38 -16.50 9.23
CA HIS A 149 5.93 -17.64 9.96
C HIS A 149 4.96 -18.13 11.04
N CYS A 150 4.46 -17.23 11.90
CA CYS A 150 3.48 -17.59 12.94
C CYS A 150 2.18 -18.20 12.35
N ARG A 151 1.73 -17.74 11.18
CA ARG A 151 0.56 -18.33 10.49
C ARG A 151 0.84 -19.74 9.97
N ALA A 152 2.04 -20.02 9.48
CA ALA A 152 2.43 -21.34 9.02
C ALA A 152 2.49 -22.33 10.20
N GLU A 153 3.09 -21.93 11.31
CA GLU A 153 3.23 -22.74 12.54
C GLU A 153 1.90 -23.02 13.26
N ALA A 154 0.87 -22.17 13.08
CA ALA A 154 -0.45 -22.38 13.67
C ALA A 154 -1.32 -23.39 12.89
N ARG A 155 -0.97 -23.73 11.66
CA ARG A 155 -1.75 -24.62 10.77
C ARG A 155 -1.73 -26.11 11.18
N PRO A 156 -0.62 -26.70 11.69
CA PRO A 156 -0.58 -28.08 12.16
C PRO A 156 -1.41 -28.32 13.43
N ALA A 157 -1.43 -27.35 14.36
CA ALA A 157 -2.12 -27.51 15.64
C ALA A 157 -3.66 -27.57 15.54
N ARG A 158 -4.25 -26.93 14.50
CA ARG A 158 -5.70 -26.96 14.28
C ARG A 158 -6.19 -28.23 13.59
N GLN A 159 -5.36 -28.90 12.79
CA GLN A 159 -5.74 -30.17 12.14
C GLN A 159 -5.60 -31.38 13.08
N ALA A 160 -4.72 -31.32 14.09
CA ALA A 160 -4.57 -32.37 15.10
C ALA A 160 -5.66 -32.37 16.20
N GLY A 161 -6.46 -31.30 16.31
CA GLY A 161 -7.51 -31.16 17.33
C GLY A 161 -8.90 -31.68 16.92
N ALA A 162 -9.11 -32.03 15.66
CA ALA A 162 -10.36 -32.62 15.20
C ALA A 162 -10.38 -34.14 15.49
N ARG A 163 -10.52 -34.50 16.77
CA ARG A 163 -10.96 -35.87 17.11
C ARG A 163 -12.39 -36.01 16.57
N PRO A 164 -12.67 -36.93 15.64
CA PRO A 164 -14.06 -37.23 15.31
C PRO A 164 -14.67 -37.83 16.57
N LEU A 165 -15.72 -37.19 17.10
CA LEU A 165 -16.54 -37.79 18.14
C LEU A 165 -17.09 -39.10 17.56
N LEU A 166 -16.51 -40.23 17.99
CA LEU A 166 -17.08 -41.55 17.78
C LEU A 166 -18.50 -41.51 18.36
N ARG A 167 -19.46 -41.46 17.44
CA ARG A 167 -20.89 -41.48 17.73
C ARG A 167 -21.17 -42.79 18.46
N LEU A 168 -21.41 -42.74 19.77
CA LEU A 168 -21.83 -43.91 20.53
C LEU A 168 -23.10 -44.49 19.87
N PRO A 169 -23.16 -45.81 19.62
CA PRO A 169 -24.35 -46.42 19.06
C PRO A 169 -25.50 -46.34 20.08
N ALA A 170 -26.70 -45.99 19.59
CA ALA A 170 -27.90 -45.85 20.40
C ALA A 170 -28.28 -47.19 21.06
N PRO A 171 -28.85 -47.17 22.28
CA PRO A 171 -29.32 -48.38 22.94
C PRO A 171 -30.50 -48.99 22.18
N ARG A 172 -30.48 -50.32 22.03
CA ARG A 172 -31.55 -51.09 21.38
C ARG A 172 -32.82 -51.06 22.23
N PRO A 173 -34.01 -50.92 21.63
CA PRO A 173 -35.26 -51.05 22.38
C PRO A 173 -35.44 -52.52 22.81
N GLU A 174 -35.51 -52.73 24.12
CA GLU A 174 -35.92 -53.99 24.72
C GLU A 174 -37.38 -54.28 24.37
N ALA A 175 -37.62 -55.53 23.99
CA ALA A 175 -38.92 -56.03 23.62
C ALA A 175 -39.76 -56.39 24.86
N GLN A 176 -41.04 -56.00 24.78
CA GLN A 176 -42.22 -56.79 25.21
C GLN A 176 -42.46 -56.92 26.73
N PRO A 177 -43.68 -57.27 27.19
CA PRO A 177 -44.77 -58.01 26.52
C PRO A 177 -46.06 -57.24 26.21
#